data_AF-A0A6J1DTP7-F1
#
_entry.id   AF-A0A6J1DTP7-F1
#
_cell.length_a   1.000
_cell.length_b   1.000
_cell.length_c   1.000
_cell.angle_alpha   90.00
_cell.angle_beta   90.00
_cell.angle_gamma   90.00
#
_symmetry.space_group_name_H-M   'P 1'
#
loop_
_entity.id
_entity.type
_entity.pdbx_description
1 polymer ?
#
loop_
_entity_poly.entity_id
_entity_poly.type
_entity_poly.pdbx_seq_one_letter_code
_entity_poly.pdbx_strand_id
1 'polypeptide(L)'
;METENLSALRIRVVKFLIQSAHDLELAPIVKYAALSLFADRFYQSISGFTSSNNSGNWLLQPITESNLQLFALVSLWISSKSHSSHPLSIKLLKSFGDKMIKEQHFMTRDFLDAEVIFMQVLNFEIGTAHITFIYLEELLIQFKKVAKVGELVNWEACMDVMDLLYEKEETSVFYSSPCSLAASILVASYLITVPVQEWEFPILPWVKFVMPFKEEDIIQEVKDILVHVLET
;
A
#
# COMPACT_ATOMS: atom_id res chain seq x y z
N MET A 1 9.83 24.34 2.11
CA MET A 1 11.04 23.70 2.68
C MET A 1 10.71 22.62 3.72
N GLU A 2 9.66 22.75 4.54
CA GLU A 2 9.21 21.67 5.44
C GLU A 2 8.45 20.53 4.72
N THR A 3 7.66 20.85 3.69
CA THR A 3 6.85 19.88 2.94
C THR A 3 7.67 18.92 2.06
N GLU A 4 8.75 19.39 1.44
CA GLU A 4 9.65 18.56 0.62
C GLU A 4 10.43 17.54 1.46
N ASN A 5 10.68 17.84 2.74
CA ASN A 5 11.35 16.91 3.65
C ASN A 5 10.39 15.79 4.09
N LEU A 6 9.11 16.11 4.29
CA LEU A 6 8.07 15.14 4.64
C LEU A 6 7.71 14.22 3.47
N SER A 7 7.62 14.71 2.23
CA SER A 7 7.38 13.82 1.07
C SER A 7 8.55 12.87 0.84
N ALA A 8 9.80 13.38 0.89
CA ALA A 8 10.98 12.53 0.76
C ALA A 8 11.07 11.49 1.90
N LEU A 9 10.68 11.85 3.11
CA LEU A 9 10.63 10.95 4.26
C LEU A 9 9.55 9.87 4.09
N ARG A 10 8.36 10.24 3.63
CA ARG A 10 7.27 9.29 3.31
C ARG A 10 7.77 8.22 2.36
N ILE A 11 8.40 8.62 1.26
CA ILE A 11 8.91 7.71 0.23
C ILE A 11 9.91 6.72 0.83
N ARG A 12 10.88 7.19 1.64
CA ARG A 12 11.87 6.30 2.28
C ARG A 12 11.21 5.29 3.21
N VAL A 13 10.21 5.70 3.99
CA VAL A 13 9.53 4.80 4.92
C VAL A 13 8.58 3.83 4.20
N VAL A 14 7.92 4.25 3.11
CA VAL A 14 7.13 3.36 2.26
C VAL A 14 8.01 2.29 1.62
N LYS A 15 9.17 2.67 1.07
CA LYS A 15 10.16 1.71 0.54
C LYS A 15 10.64 0.74 1.61
N PHE A 16 10.92 1.26 2.81
CA PHE A 16 11.25 0.43 3.96
C PHE A 16 10.13 -0.56 4.31
N LEU A 17 8.86 -0.14 4.28
CA LEU A 17 7.70 -0.99 4.54
C LEU A 17 7.58 -2.10 3.49
N ILE A 18 7.66 -1.76 2.20
CA ILE A 18 7.62 -2.72 1.08
C ILE A 18 8.72 -3.76 1.23
N GLN A 19 9.97 -3.30 1.44
CA GLN A 19 11.11 -4.20 1.65
C GLN A 19 10.93 -5.07 2.90
N SER A 20 10.41 -4.50 3.99
CA SER A 20 10.16 -5.23 5.23
C SER A 20 9.12 -6.33 5.04
N ALA A 21 8.06 -6.06 4.27
CA ALA A 21 7.05 -7.05 3.95
C ALA A 21 7.61 -8.22 3.13
N HIS A 22 8.50 -7.90 2.17
CA HIS A 22 9.23 -8.90 1.39
C HIS A 22 10.17 -9.74 2.28
N ASP A 23 11.01 -9.11 3.09
CA ASP A 23 12.01 -9.80 3.93
C ASP A 23 11.37 -10.63 5.06
N LEU A 24 10.15 -10.28 5.48
CA LEU A 24 9.34 -11.05 6.41
C LEU A 24 8.46 -12.10 5.71
N GLU A 25 8.56 -12.24 4.39
CA GLU A 25 7.81 -13.19 3.56
C GLU A 25 6.29 -13.10 3.78
N LEU A 26 5.78 -11.87 3.90
CA LEU A 26 4.37 -11.64 4.17
C LEU A 26 3.52 -11.79 2.91
N ALA A 27 2.32 -12.32 3.08
CA ALA A 27 1.34 -12.41 2.01
C ALA A 27 1.03 -11.00 1.44
N PRO A 28 0.80 -10.85 0.12
CA PRO A 28 0.55 -9.55 -0.50
C PRO A 28 -0.59 -8.76 0.16
N ILE A 29 -1.68 -9.42 0.58
CA ILE A 29 -2.79 -8.78 1.30
C ILE A 29 -2.33 -8.10 2.60
N VAL A 30 -1.37 -8.68 3.33
CA VAL A 30 -0.81 -8.08 4.55
C VAL A 30 0.01 -6.84 4.21
N LYS A 31 0.83 -6.92 3.14
CA LYS A 31 1.64 -5.80 2.64
C LYS A 31 0.75 -4.60 2.26
N TYR A 32 -0.26 -4.82 1.41
CA TYR A 32 -1.11 -3.74 0.91
C TYR A 32 -2.12 -3.22 1.95
N ALA A 33 -2.57 -4.06 2.88
CA ALA A 33 -3.31 -3.58 4.05
C ALA A 33 -2.46 -2.65 4.92
N ALA A 34 -1.19 -3.03 5.16
CA ALA A 34 -0.28 -2.22 5.95
C ALA A 34 0.05 -0.90 5.26
N LEU A 35 0.32 -0.93 3.95
CA LEU A 35 0.52 0.28 3.15
C LEU A 35 -0.70 1.21 3.20
N SER A 36 -1.92 0.67 3.09
CA SER A 36 -3.14 1.47 3.21
C SER A 36 -3.31 2.08 4.60
N LEU A 37 -3.08 1.30 5.66
CA LEU A 37 -3.16 1.82 7.03
C LEU A 37 -2.08 2.89 7.30
N PHE A 38 -0.85 2.66 6.84
CA PHE A 38 0.29 3.52 7.11
C PHE A 38 0.30 4.77 6.22
N ALA A 39 0.40 4.58 4.90
CA ALA A 39 0.69 5.65 3.95
C ALA A 39 -0.55 6.50 3.64
N ASP A 40 -1.70 5.87 3.45
CA ASP A 40 -2.92 6.58 3.03
C ASP A 40 -3.64 7.23 4.23
N ARG A 41 -3.48 6.67 5.45
CA ARG A 41 -4.29 7.04 6.62
C ARG A 41 -3.48 7.58 7.79
N PHE A 42 -2.55 6.80 8.32
CA PHE A 42 -1.79 7.18 9.51
C PHE A 42 -0.88 8.38 9.22
N TYR A 43 -0.14 8.34 8.11
CA TYR A 43 0.78 9.42 7.72
C TYR A 43 0.05 10.75 7.49
N GLN A 44 -1.16 10.71 6.94
CA GLN A 44 -1.99 11.91 6.74
C GLN A 44 -2.55 12.45 8.06
N SER A 45 -2.89 11.56 9.00
CA SER A 45 -3.53 11.93 10.28
C SER A 45 -2.55 12.40 11.34
N ILE A 46 -1.26 12.05 11.24
CA ILE A 46 -0.26 12.29 12.28
C ILE A 46 0.00 13.78 12.54
N SER A 47 -0.07 14.61 11.50
CA SER A 47 0.13 16.07 11.60
C SER A 47 -1.00 16.77 12.38
N GLY A 48 -2.25 16.37 12.12
CA GLY A 48 -3.42 16.84 12.87
C GLY A 48 -3.46 16.32 14.31
N PHE A 49 -2.98 15.09 14.53
CA PHE A 49 -2.93 14.49 15.87
C PHE A 49 -1.87 15.15 16.75
N THR A 50 -0.67 15.40 16.24
CA THR A 50 0.43 16.03 16.99
C THR A 50 0.18 17.50 17.34
N SER A 51 -0.65 18.19 16.57
CA SER A 51 -1.04 19.59 16.81
C SER A 51 -2.21 19.74 17.78
N SER A 52 -3.13 18.78 17.84
CA SER A 52 -4.33 18.82 18.68
C SER A 52 -4.12 18.21 20.07
N ASN A 53 -3.28 17.18 20.19
CA ASN A 53 -3.00 16.51 21.45
C ASN A 53 -1.70 17.02 22.07
N ASN A 54 -1.81 17.63 23.26
CA ASN A 54 -0.69 17.84 24.20
C ASN A 54 -0.14 16.53 24.78
N SER A 55 -0.45 15.36 24.20
CA SER A 55 0.14 14.10 24.60
C SER A 55 1.58 14.09 24.12
N GLY A 56 2.51 14.52 24.98
CA GLY A 56 3.96 14.47 24.77
C GLY A 56 4.52 13.05 24.74
N ASN A 57 3.89 12.16 23.96
CA ASN A 57 4.40 10.83 23.74
C ASN A 57 5.64 10.95 22.86
N TRP A 58 6.77 10.49 23.41
CA TRP A 58 8.08 10.60 22.79
C TRP A 58 8.16 9.92 21.41
N LEU A 59 7.26 8.97 21.10
CA LEU A 59 7.17 8.34 19.79
C LEU A 59 6.63 9.27 18.69
N LEU A 60 5.92 10.34 19.06
CA LEU A 60 5.32 11.29 18.13
C LEU A 60 5.95 12.69 18.20
N GLN A 61 6.89 12.94 19.11
CA GLN A 61 7.51 14.27 19.29
C GLN A 61 9.00 14.16 19.68
N PRO A 62 9.93 14.45 18.75
CA PRO A 62 9.74 14.70 17.32
C PRO A 62 9.49 13.41 16.52
N ILE A 63 8.78 13.51 15.39
CA ILE A 63 8.65 12.39 14.44
C ILE A 63 9.93 12.30 13.62
N THR A 64 10.74 11.29 13.90
CA THR A 64 11.94 10.98 13.10
C THR A 64 11.68 9.81 12.14
N GLU A 65 12.62 9.55 11.24
CA GLU A 65 12.55 8.42 10.31
C GLU A 65 12.46 7.08 11.03
N SER A 66 13.22 6.87 12.11
CA SER A 66 13.17 5.63 12.90
C SER A 66 11.81 5.45 13.59
N ASN A 67 11.17 6.53 14.06
CA ASN A 67 9.81 6.46 14.63
C ASN A 67 8.80 6.03 13.55
N LEU A 68 8.89 6.60 12.35
CA LEU A 68 8.01 6.22 11.24
C LEU A 68 8.26 4.78 10.76
N GLN A 69 9.52 4.34 10.71
CA GLN A 69 9.86 2.94 10.43
C GLN A 69 9.27 1.99 11.48
N LEU A 70 9.31 2.37 12.77
CA LEU A 70 8.61 1.60 13.82
C LEU A 70 7.11 1.52 13.54
N PHE A 71 6.46 2.64 13.22
CA PHE A 71 5.03 2.64 12.87
C PHE A 71 4.73 1.85 11.59
N ALA A 72 5.62 1.84 10.62
CA ALA A 72 5.52 0.99 9.42
C ALA A 72 5.56 -0.51 9.79
N LEU A 73 6.49 -0.92 10.65
CA LEU A 73 6.53 -2.30 11.17
C LEU A 73 5.27 -2.65 11.98
N VAL A 74 4.76 -1.72 12.79
CA VAL A 74 3.51 -1.88 13.53
C VAL A 74 2.32 -2.02 12.60
N SER A 75 2.27 -1.27 11.48
CA SER A 75 1.21 -1.41 10.48
C SER A 75 1.19 -2.79 9.83
N LEU A 76 2.38 -3.38 9.55
CA LEU A 76 2.52 -4.77 9.09
C LEU A 76 2.06 -5.74 10.18
N TRP A 77 2.38 -5.46 11.43
CA TRP A 77 1.96 -6.30 12.54
C TRP A 77 0.44 -6.34 12.71
N ILE A 78 -0.22 -5.17 12.73
CA ILE A 78 -1.68 -5.04 12.79
C ILE A 78 -2.31 -5.75 11.60
N SER A 79 -1.82 -5.50 10.38
CA SER A 79 -2.34 -6.12 9.16
C SER A 79 -2.19 -7.64 9.16
N SER A 80 -1.09 -8.16 9.73
CA SER A 80 -0.89 -9.60 9.88
C SER A 80 -1.90 -10.22 10.84
N LYS A 81 -2.34 -9.50 11.88
CA LYS A 81 -3.39 -9.98 12.79
C LYS A 81 -4.75 -10.06 12.10
N SER A 82 -5.01 -9.17 11.14
CA SER A 82 -6.28 -9.12 10.41
C SER A 82 -6.37 -10.16 9.29
N HIS A 83 -5.25 -10.44 8.60
CA HIS A 83 -5.26 -11.19 7.34
C HIS A 83 -4.42 -12.48 7.34
N SER A 84 -3.75 -12.81 8.44
CA SER A 84 -3.00 -14.07 8.57
C SER A 84 -3.55 -14.96 9.68
N SER A 85 -3.58 -16.27 9.42
CA SER A 85 -3.85 -17.29 10.45
C SER A 85 -2.71 -17.41 11.47
N HIS A 86 -1.50 -16.99 11.10
CA HIS A 86 -0.32 -16.96 11.96
C HIS A 86 0.26 -15.54 11.92
N PRO A 87 -0.28 -14.62 12.75
CA PRO A 87 0.20 -13.23 12.79
C PRO A 87 1.66 -13.15 13.21
N LEU A 88 2.33 -12.06 12.81
CA LEU A 88 3.70 -11.79 13.24
C LEU A 88 3.77 -11.77 14.76
N SER A 89 4.77 -12.46 15.32
CA SER A 89 5.02 -12.38 16.75
C SER A 89 5.78 -11.09 17.07
N ILE A 90 5.50 -10.51 18.25
CA ILE A 90 6.22 -9.32 18.73
C ILE A 90 7.74 -9.57 18.85
N LYS A 91 8.15 -10.81 19.13
CA LYS A 91 9.58 -11.18 19.21
C LYS A 91 10.25 -11.10 17.84
N LEU A 92 9.59 -11.64 16.81
CA LEU A 92 10.10 -11.58 15.44
C LEU A 92 10.17 -10.12 14.98
N LEU A 93 9.08 -9.37 15.14
CA LEU A 93 9.01 -7.96 14.75
C LEU A 93 10.09 -7.12 15.42
N LYS A 94 10.33 -7.35 16.72
CA LYS A 94 11.38 -6.70 17.48
C LYS A 94 12.77 -7.05 16.93
N SER A 95 13.06 -8.33 16.75
CA SER A 95 14.37 -8.78 16.22
C SER A 95 14.63 -8.25 14.81
N PHE A 96 13.57 -8.11 14.01
CA PHE A 96 13.63 -7.52 12.68
C PHE A 96 13.90 -6.01 12.76
N GLY A 97 13.17 -5.30 13.62
CA GLY A 97 13.41 -3.87 13.89
C GLY A 97 14.84 -3.58 14.34
N ASP A 98 15.43 -4.41 15.20
CA ASP A 98 16.82 -4.27 15.65
C ASP A 98 17.84 -4.41 14.52
N LYS A 99 17.52 -5.18 13.49
CA LYS A 99 18.38 -5.39 12.33
C LYS A 99 18.25 -4.23 11.33
N MET A 100 17.04 -3.71 11.15
CA MET A 100 16.72 -2.82 10.04
C MET A 100 16.72 -1.33 10.43
N ILE A 101 16.31 -0.98 11.64
CA ILE A 101 16.30 0.40 12.14
C ILE A 101 17.64 0.66 12.85
N LYS A 102 18.48 1.53 12.29
CA LYS A 102 19.87 1.71 12.75
C LYS A 102 20.04 2.88 13.69
N GLU A 103 19.18 3.89 13.55
CA GLU A 103 19.29 5.17 14.25
C GLU A 103 18.81 5.07 15.70
N GLN A 104 17.92 4.13 15.99
CA GLN A 104 17.32 3.97 17.30
C GLN A 104 17.00 2.52 17.63
N HIS A 105 17.37 2.09 18.85
CA HIS A 105 16.95 0.82 19.41
C HIS A 105 15.66 0.97 20.19
N PHE A 106 14.59 0.40 19.66
CA PHE A 106 13.31 0.29 20.34
C PHE A 106 13.30 -0.93 21.25
N MET A 107 12.58 -0.88 22.36
CA MET A 107 12.29 -2.01 23.25
C MET A 107 10.96 -2.66 22.86
N THR A 108 10.70 -3.89 23.30
CA THR A 108 9.40 -4.55 23.06
C THR A 108 8.21 -3.73 23.52
N ARG A 109 8.35 -3.00 24.64
CA ARG A 109 7.31 -2.08 25.13
C ARG A 109 7.00 -0.98 24.12
N ASP A 110 8.00 -0.46 23.42
CA ASP A 110 7.81 0.64 22.47
C ASP A 110 7.00 0.20 21.25
N PHE A 111 7.11 -1.06 20.82
CA PHE A 111 6.25 -1.62 19.78
C PHE A 111 4.79 -1.76 20.24
N LEU A 112 4.57 -2.12 21.50
CA LEU A 112 3.22 -2.22 22.09
C LEU A 112 2.60 -0.83 22.24
N ASP A 113 3.38 0.13 22.74
CA ASP A 113 2.95 1.53 22.86
C ASP A 113 2.66 2.11 21.46
N ALA A 114 3.52 1.83 20.48
CA ALA A 114 3.32 2.25 19.09
C ALA A 114 2.05 1.63 18.47
N GLU A 115 1.72 0.37 18.76
CA GLU A 115 0.45 -0.22 18.33
C GLU A 115 -0.77 0.55 18.86
N VAL A 116 -0.77 0.88 20.15
CA VAL A 116 -1.86 1.64 20.76
C VAL A 116 -1.96 3.04 20.16
N ILE A 117 -0.84 3.74 20.02
CA ILE A 117 -0.78 5.07 19.43
C ILE A 117 -1.25 5.04 17.97
N PHE A 118 -0.82 4.04 17.20
CA PHE A 118 -1.20 3.87 15.81
C PHE A 118 -2.72 3.75 15.66
N MET A 119 -3.34 2.91 16.49
CA MET A 119 -4.79 2.77 16.52
C MET A 119 -5.49 4.07 16.97
N GLN A 120 -4.96 4.77 17.98
CA GLN A 120 -5.52 6.04 18.45
C GLN A 120 -5.49 7.12 17.38
N VAL A 121 -4.38 7.25 16.64
CA VAL A 121 -4.24 8.20 15.53
C VAL A 121 -5.26 7.91 14.42
N LEU A 122 -5.59 6.62 14.21
CA LEU A 122 -6.61 6.19 13.27
C LEU A 122 -8.04 6.15 13.86
N ASN A 123 -8.27 6.67 15.06
CA ASN A 123 -9.55 6.55 15.78
C ASN A 123 -10.10 5.11 15.84
N PHE A 124 -9.20 4.12 15.92
CA PHE A 124 -9.48 2.67 15.91
C PHE A 124 -10.18 2.15 14.63
N GLU A 125 -10.23 2.93 13.56
CA GLU A 125 -10.89 2.55 12.31
C GLU A 125 -9.99 1.62 11.46
N ILE A 126 -9.45 0.53 11.99
CA ILE A 126 -8.49 -0.35 11.27
C ILE A 126 -9.12 -1.23 10.16
N GLY A 127 -10.33 -0.90 9.70
CA GLY A 127 -11.04 -1.66 8.67
C GLY A 127 -10.30 -1.68 7.33
N THR A 128 -10.28 -2.85 6.69
CA THR A 128 -9.53 -3.15 5.46
C THR A 128 -10.42 -3.42 4.25
N ALA A 129 -11.71 -3.03 4.32
CA ALA A 129 -12.70 -3.33 3.29
C ALA A 129 -12.48 -2.59 1.96
N HIS A 130 -11.64 -1.56 1.93
CA HIS A 130 -11.42 -0.70 0.76
C HIS A 130 -9.95 -0.68 0.30
N ILE A 131 -9.27 -1.82 0.37
CA ILE A 131 -7.90 -1.95 -0.14
C ILE A 131 -7.94 -2.26 -1.63
N THR A 132 -7.27 -1.44 -2.44
CA THR A 132 -7.12 -1.62 -3.90
C THR A 132 -6.71 -3.04 -4.29
N PHE A 133 -5.80 -3.65 -3.53
CA PHE A 133 -5.33 -5.03 -3.76
C PHE A 133 -6.46 -6.06 -3.78
N ILE A 134 -7.46 -5.95 -2.88
CA ILE A 134 -8.58 -6.90 -2.82
C ILE A 134 -9.40 -6.82 -4.11
N TYR A 135 -9.72 -5.60 -4.55
CA TYR A 135 -10.46 -5.38 -5.79
C TYR A 135 -9.67 -5.86 -7.01
N LEU A 136 -8.36 -5.65 -7.02
CA LEU A 136 -7.47 -6.10 -8.10
C LEU A 136 -7.41 -7.63 -8.20
N GLU A 137 -7.30 -8.31 -7.06
CA GLU A 137 -7.33 -9.78 -6.99
C GLU A 137 -8.67 -10.32 -7.48
N GLU A 138 -9.78 -9.76 -7.01
CA GLU A 138 -11.13 -10.13 -7.45
C GLU A 138 -11.34 -9.91 -8.95
N LEU A 139 -10.93 -8.75 -9.48
CA LEU A 139 -11.02 -8.43 -10.90
C LEU A 139 -10.20 -9.40 -11.74
N LEU A 140 -8.97 -9.73 -11.33
CA LEU A 140 -8.14 -10.69 -12.05
C LEU A 140 -8.74 -12.11 -12.03
N ILE A 141 -9.30 -12.54 -10.89
CA ILE A 141 -10.01 -13.82 -10.79
C ILE A 141 -11.22 -13.84 -11.73
N GLN A 142 -11.98 -12.75 -11.81
CA GLN A 142 -13.09 -12.65 -12.75
C GLN A 142 -12.61 -12.64 -14.20
N PHE A 143 -11.52 -11.93 -14.50
CA PHE A 143 -10.97 -11.84 -15.84
C PHE A 143 -10.56 -13.23 -16.37
N LYS A 144 -9.84 -14.00 -15.53
CA LYS A 144 -9.44 -15.38 -15.84
C LYS A 144 -10.63 -16.31 -16.11
N LYS A 145 -11.80 -16.05 -15.53
CA LYS A 145 -13.02 -16.83 -15.78
C LYS A 145 -13.67 -16.50 -17.12
N VAL A 146 -13.51 -15.28 -17.63
CA VAL A 146 -14.17 -14.83 -18.86
C VAL A 146 -13.28 -14.90 -20.09
N ALA A 147 -11.96 -14.88 -19.93
CA ALA A 147 -11.02 -14.85 -21.03
C ALA A 147 -9.72 -15.59 -20.71
N LYS A 148 -9.30 -16.50 -21.60
CA LYS A 148 -8.05 -17.26 -21.46
C LYS A 148 -6.81 -16.37 -21.44
N VAL A 149 -6.85 -15.24 -22.15
CA VAL A 149 -5.78 -14.23 -22.12
C VAL A 149 -5.57 -13.65 -20.71
N GLY A 150 -6.57 -13.71 -19.82
CA GLY A 150 -6.40 -13.34 -18.41
C GLY A 150 -5.39 -14.22 -17.66
N GLU A 151 -5.08 -15.42 -18.15
CA GLU A 151 -3.99 -16.26 -17.62
C GLU A 151 -2.60 -15.70 -17.96
N LEU A 152 -2.49 -14.87 -19.00
CA LEU A 152 -1.23 -14.27 -19.44
C LEU A 152 -0.88 -12.99 -18.67
N VAL A 153 -1.83 -12.41 -17.93
CA VAL A 153 -1.56 -11.24 -17.08
C VAL A 153 -0.66 -11.68 -15.92
N ASN A 154 0.56 -11.14 -15.88
CA ASN A 154 1.50 -11.45 -14.81
C ASN A 154 1.06 -10.80 -13.50
N TRP A 155 0.83 -11.62 -12.47
CA TRP A 155 0.44 -11.13 -11.15
C TRP A 155 1.53 -10.31 -10.45
N GLU A 156 2.80 -10.66 -10.67
CA GLU A 156 3.93 -9.89 -10.13
C GLU A 156 3.95 -8.50 -10.74
N ALA A 157 3.70 -8.36 -12.04
CA ALA A 157 3.62 -7.05 -12.68
C ALA A 157 2.51 -6.17 -12.09
N CYS A 158 1.35 -6.75 -11.74
CA CYS A 158 0.30 -6.01 -11.04
C CYS A 158 0.77 -5.49 -9.67
N MET A 159 1.54 -6.30 -8.93
CA MET A 159 2.10 -5.92 -7.63
C MET A 159 3.21 -4.89 -7.77
N ASP A 160 4.07 -5.00 -8.79
CA ASP A 160 5.13 -4.04 -9.08
C ASP A 160 4.55 -2.67 -9.42
N VAL A 161 3.47 -2.63 -10.21
CA VAL A 161 2.72 -1.40 -10.49
C VAL A 161 2.14 -0.83 -9.19
N MET A 162 1.53 -1.65 -8.32
CA MET A 162 1.03 -1.17 -7.03
C MET A 162 2.13 -0.61 -6.13
N ASP A 163 3.28 -1.27 -6.05
CA ASP A 163 4.41 -0.82 -5.24
C ASP A 163 4.94 0.53 -5.76
N LEU A 164 5.08 0.67 -7.08
CA LEU A 164 5.44 1.93 -7.74
C LEU A 164 4.49 3.07 -7.38
N LEU A 165 3.16 2.82 -7.42
CA LEU A 165 2.16 3.85 -7.10
C LEU A 165 2.23 4.31 -5.64
N TYR A 166 2.50 3.39 -4.70
CA TYR A 166 2.72 3.73 -3.30
C TYR A 166 3.99 4.58 -3.12
N GLU A 167 5.07 4.24 -3.83
CA GLU A 167 6.33 4.98 -3.80
C GLU A 167 6.23 6.39 -4.35
N LYS A 168 5.35 6.64 -5.33
CA LYS A 168 5.17 7.96 -5.97
C LYS A 168 4.13 8.85 -5.28
N GLU A 169 3.51 8.37 -4.21
CA GLU A 169 2.44 9.08 -3.46
C GLU A 169 1.14 9.28 -4.27
N GLU A 170 0.94 8.50 -5.32
CA GLU A 170 -0.19 8.72 -6.22
C GLU A 170 -1.47 8.04 -5.75
N THR A 171 -1.35 6.99 -4.92
CA THR A 171 -2.49 6.24 -4.34
C THR A 171 -3.46 7.12 -3.55
N SER A 172 -2.97 8.11 -2.81
CA SER A 172 -3.77 8.95 -1.92
C SER A 172 -4.14 10.32 -2.49
N VAL A 173 -3.41 10.82 -3.49
CA VAL A 173 -3.58 12.18 -4.03
C VAL A 173 -4.34 12.20 -5.36
N PHE A 174 -4.16 11.19 -6.23
CA PHE A 174 -4.75 11.18 -7.57
C PHE A 174 -5.88 10.17 -7.74
N TYR A 175 -5.88 9.08 -6.97
CA TYR A 175 -6.88 8.02 -7.13
C TYR A 175 -7.97 8.09 -6.06
N SER A 176 -9.12 8.64 -6.45
CA SER A 176 -10.27 8.86 -5.55
C SER A 176 -11.02 7.57 -5.14
N SER A 177 -10.74 6.45 -5.80
CA SER A 177 -11.48 5.20 -5.64
C SER A 177 -10.54 3.98 -5.73
N PRO A 178 -10.40 3.17 -4.67
CA PRO A 178 -9.63 1.92 -4.69
C PRO A 178 -10.07 0.94 -5.79
N CYS A 179 -11.36 0.94 -6.10
CA CYS A 179 -11.96 0.15 -7.17
C CYS A 179 -11.52 0.62 -8.57
N SER A 180 -11.49 1.94 -8.79
CA SER A 180 -11.05 2.53 -10.06
C SER A 180 -9.58 2.23 -10.29
N LEU A 181 -8.77 2.48 -9.24
CA LEU A 181 -7.34 2.21 -9.27
C LEU A 181 -7.03 0.73 -9.57
N ALA A 182 -7.74 -0.20 -8.94
CA ALA A 182 -7.57 -1.63 -9.20
C ALA A 182 -7.86 -2.00 -10.66
N ALA A 183 -8.92 -1.43 -11.24
CA ALA A 183 -9.24 -1.58 -12.65
C ALA A 183 -8.13 -1.01 -13.55
N SER A 184 -7.64 0.19 -13.26
CA SER A 184 -6.57 0.84 -14.01
C SER A 184 -5.25 0.08 -13.93
N ILE A 185 -4.88 -0.45 -12.75
CA ILE A 185 -3.71 -1.32 -12.57
C ILE A 185 -3.84 -2.60 -13.41
N LEU A 186 -5.01 -3.23 -13.42
CA LEU A 186 -5.24 -4.44 -14.23
C LEU A 186 -5.09 -4.16 -15.72
N VAL A 187 -5.65 -3.04 -16.21
CA VAL A 187 -5.52 -2.63 -17.62
C VAL A 187 -4.07 -2.31 -17.96
N ALA A 188 -3.37 -1.54 -17.14
CA ALA A 188 -1.95 -1.24 -17.36
C ALA A 188 -1.10 -2.51 -17.39
N SER A 189 -1.31 -3.41 -16.42
CA SER A 189 -0.59 -4.68 -16.33
C SER A 189 -0.89 -5.60 -17.52
N TYR A 190 -2.13 -5.62 -18.00
CA TYR A 190 -2.50 -6.31 -19.23
C TYR A 190 -1.71 -5.77 -20.43
N LEU A 191 -1.67 -4.45 -20.60
CA LEU A 191 -0.97 -3.80 -21.72
C LEU A 191 0.55 -4.03 -21.69
N ILE A 192 1.13 -4.17 -20.49
CA ILE A 192 2.57 -4.42 -20.31
C ILE A 192 2.91 -5.90 -20.58
N THR A 193 2.08 -6.83 -20.10
CA THR A 193 2.47 -8.25 -19.98
C THR A 193 1.87 -9.16 -21.04
N VAL A 194 0.72 -8.79 -21.61
CA VAL A 194 0.05 -9.60 -22.61
C VAL A 194 0.58 -9.27 -24.00
N PRO A 195 1.06 -10.26 -24.78
CA PRO A 195 1.52 -10.02 -26.13
C PRO A 195 0.37 -9.61 -27.05
N VAL A 196 0.65 -8.67 -27.95
CA VAL A 196 -0.28 -8.20 -28.99
C VAL A 196 -0.74 -9.38 -29.86
N GLN A 197 -2.05 -9.48 -30.11
CA GLN A 197 -2.69 -10.55 -30.88
C GLN A 197 -3.63 -9.96 -31.95
N GLU A 198 -3.93 -10.71 -33.01
CA GLU A 198 -4.86 -10.24 -34.06
C GLU A 198 -6.28 -9.98 -33.54
N TRP A 199 -6.70 -10.72 -32.52
CA TRP A 199 -8.02 -10.60 -31.89
C TRP A 199 -7.86 -10.29 -30.40
N GLU A 200 -7.54 -9.03 -30.10
CA GLU A 200 -7.33 -8.61 -28.72
C GLU A 200 -8.63 -8.66 -27.92
N PHE A 201 -8.53 -9.14 -26.68
CA PHE A 201 -9.65 -9.06 -25.77
C PHE A 201 -9.94 -7.58 -25.44
N PRO A 202 -11.21 -7.14 -25.49
CA PRO A 202 -11.58 -5.76 -25.24
C PRO A 202 -11.55 -5.45 -23.74
N ILE A 203 -10.35 -5.33 -23.16
CA ILE A 203 -10.14 -5.18 -21.71
C ILE A 203 -10.83 -3.92 -21.16
N LEU A 204 -10.71 -2.78 -21.85
CA LEU A 204 -11.33 -1.52 -21.44
C LEU A 204 -12.87 -1.60 -21.42
N PRO A 205 -13.54 -2.04 -22.50
CA PRO A 205 -14.99 -2.30 -22.47
C PRO A 205 -15.41 -3.31 -21.41
N TRP A 206 -14.62 -4.35 -21.17
CA TRP A 206 -14.93 -5.35 -20.15
C TRP A 206 -14.84 -4.78 -18.73
N VAL A 207 -13.78 -4.03 -18.41
CA VAL A 207 -13.63 -3.38 -17.09
C VAL A 207 -14.79 -2.41 -16.84
N LYS A 208 -15.19 -1.62 -17.85
CA LYS A 208 -16.37 -0.73 -17.79
C LYS A 208 -17.68 -1.48 -17.58
N PHE A 209 -17.79 -2.70 -18.10
CA PHE A 209 -18.97 -3.54 -17.89
C PHE A 209 -19.04 -4.06 -16.45
N VAL A 210 -17.90 -4.44 -15.87
CA VAL A 210 -17.83 -4.98 -14.50
C VAL A 210 -17.85 -3.87 -13.44
N MET A 211 -17.31 -2.70 -13.75
CA MET A 211 -17.16 -1.58 -12.83
C MET A 211 -17.89 -0.35 -13.36
N PRO A 212 -18.71 0.35 -12.55
CA PRO A 212 -19.58 1.44 -13.00
C PRO A 212 -18.83 2.77 -13.21
N PHE A 213 -17.59 2.75 -13.69
CA PHE A 213 -16.78 3.94 -13.96
C PHE A 213 -16.84 4.34 -15.43
N LYS A 214 -16.57 5.62 -15.71
CA LYS A 214 -16.45 6.10 -17.09
C LYS A 214 -15.14 5.60 -17.68
N GLU A 215 -15.18 5.29 -18.97
CA GLU A 215 -14.04 4.75 -19.68
C GLU A 215 -12.91 5.78 -19.78
N GLU A 216 -13.28 7.05 -19.96
CA GLU A 216 -12.35 8.17 -20.05
C GLU A 216 -11.54 8.36 -18.77
N ASP A 217 -12.17 8.15 -17.61
CA ASP A 217 -11.52 8.27 -16.30
C ASP A 217 -10.48 7.15 -16.13
N ILE A 218 -10.85 5.90 -16.46
CA ILE A 218 -9.92 4.75 -16.44
C ILE A 218 -8.76 4.95 -17.42
N ILE A 219 -9.03 5.44 -18.64
CA ILE A 219 -7.99 5.68 -19.64
C ILE A 219 -6.98 6.72 -19.13
N GLN A 220 -7.44 7.76 -18.43
CA GLN A 220 -6.55 8.76 -17.87
C GLN A 220 -5.67 8.15 -16.77
N GLU A 221 -6.26 7.43 -15.82
CA GLU A 221 -5.51 6.73 -14.77
C GLU A 221 -4.48 5.74 -15.35
N VAL A 222 -4.86 4.96 -16.37
CA VAL A 222 -3.94 4.02 -17.04
C VAL A 222 -2.78 4.74 -17.69
N LYS A 223 -3.02 5.88 -18.36
CA LYS A 223 -1.94 6.67 -18.97
C LYS A 223 -0.97 7.17 -17.91
N ASP A 224 -1.49 7.69 -16.81
CA ASP A 224 -0.67 8.21 -15.72
C ASP A 224 0.20 7.08 -15.13
N ILE A 225 -0.40 5.91 -14.83
CA ILE A 225 0.33 4.70 -14.41
C ILE A 225 1.44 4.34 -15.41
N LEU A 226 1.13 4.26 -16.70
CA LEU A 226 2.09 3.86 -17.72
C LEU A 226 3.23 4.86 -17.89
N VAL A 227 2.97 6.16 -17.75
CA VAL A 227 4.02 7.18 -17.72
C VAL A 227 4.99 6.88 -16.58
N HIS A 228 4.49 6.60 -15.38
CA HIS A 228 5.35 6.28 -14.25
C HIS A 228 6.13 4.99 -14.46
N VAL A 229 5.52 3.94 -15.01
CA VAL A 229 6.22 2.68 -15.31
C VAL A 229 7.34 2.88 -16.34
N LEU A 230 7.10 3.69 -17.38
CA LEU A 230 8.06 3.91 -18.48
C LEU A 230 9.16 4.92 -18.15
N GLU A 231 8.94 5.80 -17.17
CA GLU A 231 9.93 6.74 -16.66
C GLU A 231 10.88 6.15 -15.61
N THR A 232 10.65 4.89 -15.21
CA THR A 232 11.50 4.16 -14.24
C THR A 232 12.69 3.51 -14.91
#